data_AF-N9PH78-F1
#
_entry.id   AF-N9PH78-F1
#
_cell.length_a   1.000
_cell.length_b   1.000
_cell.length_c   1.000
_cell.angle_alpha   90.00
_cell.angle_beta   90.00
_cell.angle_gamma   90.00
#
_symmetry.space_group_name_H-M   'P 1'
#
loop_
_entity.id
_entity.type
_entity.pdbx_description
1 polymer ?
#
loop_
_entity_poly.entity_id
_entity_poly.type
_entity_poly.pdbx_seq_one_letter_code
_entity_poly.pdbx_strand_id
1 'polypeptide(L)'
;MNAISKLFILNILFISLNSYAVSPEDFLYQDALKIQCKERSPMQEDLMYCVSRSYLESDKKLNIEYRKRMKILGSVDIYCSKK
;
A
#
# COMPACT_ATOMS: atom_id res chain seq x y z
N MET A 1 -5.43 3.16 40.04
CA MET A 1 -6.34 2.82 38.92
C MET A 1 -7.27 1.70 39.34
N ASN A 2 -8.58 1.94 39.32
CA ASN A 2 -9.60 0.98 39.73
C ASN A 2 -9.77 -0.13 38.65
N ALA A 3 -10.30 -1.31 39.03
CA ALA A 3 -10.40 -2.47 38.13
C ALA A 3 -11.21 -2.16 36.84
N ILE A 4 -12.26 -1.37 36.97
CA ILE A 4 -13.11 -0.90 35.86
C ILE A 4 -12.30 -0.05 34.86
N SER A 5 -11.43 0.82 35.36
CA SER A 5 -10.56 1.65 34.52
C SER A 5 -9.54 0.81 33.74
N LYS A 6 -8.99 -0.24 34.34
CA LYS A 6 -8.10 -1.18 33.64
C LYS A 6 -8.84 -1.93 32.54
N LEU A 7 -10.05 -2.38 32.81
CA LEU A 7 -10.89 -3.13 31.87
C LEU A 7 -11.33 -2.25 30.68
N PHE A 8 -11.61 -0.98 30.94
CA PHE A 8 -11.93 0.01 29.90
C PHE A 8 -10.74 0.27 28.97
N ILE A 9 -9.53 0.48 29.51
CA ILE A 9 -8.32 0.67 28.72
C ILE A 9 -8.00 -0.56 27.88
N LEU A 10 -8.18 -1.77 28.44
CA LEU A 10 -7.97 -3.02 27.73
C LEU A 10 -8.93 -3.14 26.52
N ASN A 11 -10.20 -2.78 26.70
CA ASN A 11 -11.18 -2.79 25.60
C ASN A 11 -10.82 -1.79 24.49
N ILE A 12 -10.37 -0.58 24.83
CA ILE A 12 -9.92 0.40 23.83
C ILE A 12 -8.74 -0.15 23.01
N LEU A 13 -7.76 -0.77 23.68
CA LEU A 13 -6.62 -1.40 23.01
C LEU A 13 -7.08 -2.53 22.07
N PHE A 14 -7.99 -3.39 22.53
CA PHE A 14 -8.54 -4.46 21.69
C PHE A 14 -9.30 -3.92 20.48
N ILE A 15 -10.06 -2.84 20.60
CA ILE A 15 -10.76 -2.23 19.46
C ILE A 15 -9.74 -1.66 18.46
N SER A 16 -8.69 -0.99 18.92
CA SER A 16 -7.65 -0.44 18.05
C SER A 16 -6.81 -1.49 17.31
N LEU A 17 -6.62 -2.67 17.92
CA LEU A 17 -5.91 -3.79 17.28
C LEU A 17 -6.76 -4.49 16.21
N ASN A 18 -8.09 -4.36 16.28
CA ASN A 18 -9.03 -4.96 15.33
C ASN A 18 -9.52 -3.96 14.26
N SER A 19 -9.04 -2.72 14.25
CA SER A 19 -9.36 -1.80 13.15
C SER A 19 -8.61 -2.24 11.89
N TYR A 20 -9.36 -2.69 10.89
CA TYR A 20 -8.82 -3.00 9.57
C TYR A 20 -8.29 -1.71 8.95
N ALA A 21 -6.97 -1.62 8.75
CA ALA A 21 -6.38 -0.53 8.00
C ALA A 21 -6.75 -0.72 6.54
N VAL A 22 -7.55 0.19 5.98
CA VAL A 22 -7.89 0.13 4.56
C VAL A 22 -6.65 0.52 3.78
N SER A 23 -6.21 -0.37 2.91
CA SER A 23 -5.08 -0.12 2.01
C SER A 23 -5.56 0.70 0.82
N PRO A 24 -4.74 1.59 0.24
CA PRO A 24 -5.12 2.32 -0.97
C PRO A 24 -5.62 1.40 -2.10
N GLU A 25 -5.07 0.19 -2.20
CA GLU A 25 -5.43 -0.86 -3.15
C GLU A 25 -6.86 -1.37 -2.99
N ASP A 26 -7.44 -1.29 -1.79
CA ASP A 26 -8.81 -1.73 -1.52
C ASP A 26 -9.86 -0.86 -2.23
N PHE A 27 -9.47 0.36 -2.62
CA PHE A 27 -10.33 1.29 -3.35
C PHE A 27 -10.11 1.25 -4.87
N LEU A 28 -9.12 0.50 -5.35
CA LEU A 28 -8.74 0.50 -6.77
C LEU A 28 -9.54 -0.50 -7.57
N TYR A 29 -9.88 -0.12 -8.80
CA TYR A 29 -10.46 -1.03 -9.77
C TYR A 29 -9.39 -2.01 -10.27
N GLN A 30 -9.58 -3.29 -9.93
CA GLN A 30 -8.58 -4.34 -10.15
C GLN A 30 -8.34 -4.65 -11.63
N ASP A 31 -9.32 -4.36 -12.48
CA ASP A 31 -9.26 -4.52 -13.93
C ASP A 31 -8.82 -3.25 -14.68
N ALA A 32 -8.39 -2.20 -13.96
CA ALA A 32 -7.98 -0.92 -14.55
C ALA A 32 -6.82 -1.01 -15.55
N LEU A 33 -5.99 -2.06 -15.47
CA LEU A 33 -4.93 -2.31 -16.46
C LEU A 33 -5.47 -2.77 -17.82
N LYS A 34 -6.67 -3.38 -17.84
CA LYS A 34 -7.31 -3.92 -19.06
C LYS A 34 -8.18 -2.89 -19.75
N ILE A 35 -8.68 -1.91 -19.01
CA ILE A 35 -9.61 -0.90 -19.51
C ILE A 35 -8.84 0.36 -19.90
N GLN A 36 -9.14 0.89 -21.08
CA GLN A 36 -8.63 2.18 -21.50
C GLN A 36 -9.50 3.27 -20.90
N CYS A 37 -8.92 4.06 -20.01
CA CYS A 37 -9.61 5.20 -19.42
C CYS A 37 -9.49 6.43 -20.35
N LYS A 38 -10.46 7.34 -20.31
CA LYS A 38 -10.45 8.58 -21.09
C LYS A 38 -9.88 9.72 -20.25
N GLU A 39 -8.80 10.33 -20.72
CA GLU A 39 -8.26 11.53 -20.09
C GLU A 39 -9.28 12.67 -20.09
N ARG A 40 -9.33 13.43 -18.98
CA ARG A 40 -10.27 14.54 -18.76
C ARG A 40 -11.75 14.15 -18.86
N SER A 41 -12.09 12.88 -18.64
CA SER A 41 -13.50 12.48 -18.55
C SER A 41 -14.19 13.18 -17.37
N PRO A 42 -15.41 13.71 -17.55
CA PRO A 42 -16.21 14.23 -16.46
C PRO A 42 -16.89 13.10 -15.65
N MET A 43 -16.80 11.85 -16.11
CA MET A 43 -17.46 10.71 -15.47
C MET A 43 -16.60 10.14 -14.34
N GLN A 44 -17.21 9.96 -13.18
CA GLN A 44 -16.53 9.44 -11.99
C GLN A 44 -15.90 8.07 -12.21
N GLU A 45 -16.58 7.18 -12.95
CA GLU A 45 -16.07 5.83 -13.25
C GLU A 45 -14.77 5.87 -14.05
N ASP A 46 -14.73 6.66 -15.12
CA ASP A 46 -13.52 6.86 -15.93
C ASP A 46 -12.37 7.44 -15.09
N LEU A 47 -12.67 8.38 -14.20
CA LEU A 47 -11.68 8.96 -13.29
C LEU A 47 -11.11 7.89 -12.35
N MET A 48 -11.95 7.03 -11.77
CA MET A 48 -11.49 5.95 -10.88
C MET A 48 -10.68 4.91 -11.62
N TYR A 49 -11.05 4.57 -12.87
CA TYR A 49 -10.21 3.72 -13.72
C TYR A 49 -8.84 4.35 -14.01
N CYS A 50 -8.79 5.65 -14.36
CA CYS A 50 -7.52 6.33 -14.63
C CYS A 50 -6.61 6.39 -13.39
N VAL A 51 -7.16 6.72 -12.23
CA VAL A 51 -6.42 6.77 -10.97
C VAL A 51 -5.89 5.39 -10.61
N SER A 52 -6.75 4.38 -10.67
CA SER A 52 -6.37 2.98 -10.38
C SER A 52 -5.27 2.49 -11.30
N ARG A 53 -5.37 2.77 -12.60
CA ARG A 53 -4.36 2.42 -13.58
C ARG A 53 -3.02 3.09 -13.30
N SER A 54 -3.01 4.41 -13.10
CA SER A 54 -1.78 5.16 -12.77
C SER A 54 -1.11 4.64 -11.50
N TYR A 55 -1.89 4.33 -10.47
CA TYR A 55 -1.37 3.78 -9.22
C TYR A 55 -0.71 2.42 -9.45
N LEU A 56 -1.42 1.47 -10.07
CA LEU A 56 -0.92 0.10 -10.30
C LEU A 56 0.32 0.09 -11.19
N GLU A 57 0.37 0.94 -12.22
CA GLU A 57 1.56 1.08 -13.08
C GLU A 57 2.75 1.67 -12.32
N SER A 58 2.50 2.65 -11.46
CA SER A 58 3.53 3.28 -10.62
C SER A 58 4.08 2.33 -9.56
N ASP A 59 3.21 1.58 -8.88
CA ASP A 59 3.60 0.57 -7.90
C ASP A 59 4.44 -0.54 -8.55
N LYS A 60 4.00 -1.05 -9.70
CA LYS A 60 4.77 -2.04 -10.48
C LYS A 60 6.17 -1.52 -10.83
N LYS A 61 6.29 -0.26 -11.28
CA LYS A 61 7.57 0.37 -11.59
C LYS A 61 8.44 0.51 -10.34
N LEU A 62 7.86 0.96 -9.23
CA LEU A 62 8.55 1.10 -7.95
C LEU A 62 9.09 -0.24 -7.46
N ASN A 63 8.30 -1.32 -7.51
CA ASN A 63 8.71 -2.66 -7.10
C ASN A 63 9.88 -3.18 -7.96
N ILE A 64 9.87 -2.93 -9.27
CA ILE A 64 10.98 -3.27 -10.17
C ILE A 64 12.26 -2.54 -9.73
N GLU A 65 12.19 -1.23 -9.50
CA GLU A 65 13.35 -0.43 -9.09
C GLU A 65 13.86 -0.82 -7.70
N TYR A 66 12.94 -1.08 -6.77
CA TYR A 66 13.28 -1.56 -5.44
C TYR A 66 14.03 -2.90 -5.49
N ARG A 67 13.52 -3.88 -6.26
CA ARG A 67 14.22 -5.17 -6.45
C ARG A 67 15.59 -5.02 -7.09
N LYS A 68 15.74 -4.12 -8.07
CA LYS A 68 17.06 -3.83 -8.67
C LYS A 68 18.02 -3.28 -7.62
N ARG A 69 17.58 -2.31 -6.80
CA ARG A 69 18.39 -1.74 -5.72
C ARG A 69 18.73 -2.78 -4.64
N MET A 70 17.79 -3.62 -4.25
CA MET A 70 18.04 -4.69 -3.28
C MET A 70 19.04 -5.73 -3.80
N LYS A 71 19.05 -6.05 -5.09
CA LYS A 71 20.09 -6.91 -5.68
C LYS A 71 21.48 -6.27 -5.60
N ILE A 72 21.57 -4.97 -5.87
CA ILE A 72 22.81 -4.21 -5.73
C ILE A 72 23.25 -4.21 -4.26
N LEU A 73 22.37 -3.89 -3.32
CA LEU A 73 22.68 -3.87 -1.89
C LEU A 73 23.06 -5.26 -1.36
N GLY A 74 22.35 -6.32 -1.73
CA GLY A 74 22.73 -7.70 -1.37
C GLY A 74 24.07 -8.14 -1.97
N SER A 75 24.48 -7.57 -3.12
CA SER A 75 25.84 -7.74 -3.63
C SER A 75 26.89 -6.89 -2.90
N VAL A 76 26.47 -5.80 -2.26
CA VAL A 76 27.29 -4.92 -1.40
C VAL A 76 27.37 -5.44 0.04
N ASP A 77 26.43 -6.26 0.52
CA ASP A 77 26.53 -6.93 1.83
C ASP A 77 27.72 -7.90 1.89
N ILE A 78 28.20 -8.41 0.75
CA ILE A 78 29.48 -9.13 0.65
C ILE A 78 30.67 -8.20 0.94
N TYR A 79 30.55 -6.90 0.65
CA TYR A 79 31.58 -5.89 0.89
C TYR A 79 31.51 -5.26 2.30
N CYS A 80 30.33 -5.09 2.89
CA CYS A 80 30.19 -4.50 4.23
C CYS A 80 30.36 -5.49 5.40
N SER A 81 30.38 -6.81 5.15
CA SER A 81 30.62 -7.84 6.18
C SER A 81 32.10 -8.25 6.32
N LYS A 82 33.01 -7.59 5.60
CA LYS A 82 34.46 -7.72 5.79
C LYS A 82 35.05 -6.46 6.44
N LYS A 83 34.78 -6.26 7.73
CA LYS A 83 35.64 -5.43 8.56
C LYS A 83 35.61 -5.87 10.01
#